data_AF-A0A9D9GRA7-F1
#
_entry.id   AF-A0A9D9GRA7-F1
#
_cell.length_a   1.000
_cell.length_b   1.000
_cell.length_c   1.000
_cell.angle_alpha   90.00
_cell.angle_beta   90.00
_cell.angle_gamma   90.00
#
_symmetry.space_group_name_H-M   'P 1'
#
loop_
_entity.id
_entity.type
_entity.pdbx_description
1 polymer ?
#
loop_
_entity_poly.entity_id
_entity_poly.type
_entity_poly.pdbx_seq_one_letter_code
_entity_poly.pdbx_strand_id
1 'polypeptide(L)'
;MRTDGGEAYKLTNHSGGVVNYKWGKNSNTIFFVAIDSLTKFEKERKEKKDDEIILDYNYKSCRLYEIDIQSREIKLLTEDKQNVNDFGWEAQ
;
A
#
# COMPACT_ATOMS: atom_id res chain seq x y z
N MET A 1 -10.93 19.53 12.25
CA MET A 1 -11.39 18.51 11.29
C MET A 1 -12.77 18.96 10.83
N ARG A 2 -12.94 19.21 9.53
CA ARG A 2 -14.24 19.58 8.97
C ARG A 2 -15.11 18.31 8.95
N THR A 3 -16.13 18.26 9.81
CA THR A 3 -17.07 17.14 10.01
C THR A 3 -18.45 17.44 9.40
N ASP A 4 -18.48 18.40 8.49
CA ASP A 4 -19.63 18.88 7.71
C ASP A 4 -20.27 17.81 6.81
N GLY A 5 -19.67 16.61 6.75
CA GLY A 5 -20.32 15.40 6.24
C GLY A 5 -20.25 15.23 4.73
N GLY A 6 -20.24 13.97 4.30
CA GLY A 6 -20.12 13.52 2.90
C GLY A 6 -19.74 12.03 2.84
N GLU A 7 -19.97 11.37 1.71
CA GLU A 7 -19.59 9.97 1.54
C GLU A 7 -18.07 9.81 1.37
N ALA A 8 -17.52 8.75 1.95
CA ALA A 8 -16.12 8.38 1.71
C ALA A 8 -15.94 7.93 0.26
N TYR A 9 -14.84 8.34 -0.37
CA TYR A 9 -14.48 7.90 -1.72
C TYR A 9 -13.19 7.08 -1.71
N LYS A 10 -13.08 6.14 -2.65
CA LYS A 10 -11.90 5.31 -2.82
C LYS A 10 -10.76 6.11 -3.44
N LEU A 11 -9.59 6.10 -2.79
CA LEU A 11 -8.40 6.84 -3.25
C LEU A 11 -7.41 5.96 -4.05
N THR A 12 -7.24 4.69 -3.68
CA THR A 12 -6.26 3.78 -4.31
C THR A 12 -6.90 2.46 -4.74
N ASN A 13 -6.43 1.91 -5.88
CA ASN A 13 -6.73 0.55 -6.35
C ASN A 13 -5.54 -0.41 -6.13
N HIS A 14 -4.61 -0.08 -5.21
CA HIS A 14 -3.46 -0.93 -4.93
C HIS A 14 -3.91 -2.37 -4.66
N SER A 15 -3.32 -3.33 -5.39
CA SER A 15 -3.86 -4.68 -5.41
C SER A 15 -3.55 -5.50 -4.16
N GLY A 16 -2.52 -5.10 -3.42
CA GLY A 16 -2.30 -5.57 -2.06
C GLY A 16 -3.07 -4.71 -1.05
N GLY A 17 -3.59 -5.37 -0.01
CA GLY A 17 -4.36 -4.72 1.05
C GLY A 17 -3.56 -3.64 1.77
N VAL A 18 -4.19 -2.50 2.02
CA VAL A 18 -3.65 -1.42 2.87
C VAL A 18 -3.75 -1.85 4.33
N VAL A 19 -2.64 -1.78 5.06
CA VAL A 19 -2.55 -2.20 6.47
C VAL A 19 -2.44 -1.02 7.45
N ASN A 20 -1.89 0.11 7.01
CA ASN A 20 -1.71 1.31 7.82
C ASN A 20 -1.64 2.55 6.91
N TYR A 21 -2.06 3.72 7.38
CA TYR A 21 -1.93 4.98 6.63
C TYR A 21 -1.85 6.20 7.56
N LYS A 22 -1.16 7.25 7.10
CA LYS A 22 -1.04 8.53 7.81
C LYS A 22 -1.07 9.68 6.80
N TRP A 23 -1.65 10.79 7.22
CA TRP A 23 -1.63 12.03 6.46
C TRP A 23 -0.23 12.63 6.45
N GLY A 24 0.20 13.14 5.30
CA GLY A 24 1.40 13.96 5.18
C GLY A 24 1.22 15.31 5.89
N LYS A 25 2.34 15.93 6.29
CA LYS A 25 2.33 17.24 6.99
C LYS A 25 1.60 18.34 6.21
N ASN A 26 1.63 18.28 4.88
CA ASN A 26 1.00 19.25 3.97
C ASN A 26 -0.48 18.95 3.66
N SER A 27 -1.05 17.85 4.18
CA SER A 27 -2.42 17.39 3.91
C SER A 27 -2.80 17.16 2.43
N ASN A 28 -1.83 17.17 1.50
CA ASN A 28 -2.07 16.88 0.08
C ASN A 28 -1.72 15.44 -0.30
N THR A 29 -1.02 14.74 0.59
CA THR A 29 -0.49 13.40 0.36
C THR A 29 -0.93 12.48 1.50
N ILE A 30 -1.30 11.25 1.15
CA ILE A 30 -1.45 10.16 2.12
C ILE A 30 -0.31 9.18 1.92
N PHE A 31 0.32 8.80 3.02
CA PHE A 31 1.31 7.73 3.04
C PHE A 31 0.60 6.48 3.55
N PHE A 32 0.83 5.34 2.91
CA PHE A 32 0.19 4.10 3.30
C PHE A 32 1.13 2.91 3.16
N VAL A 33 0.97 1.96 4.08
CA VAL A 33 1.63 0.67 4.01
C VAL A 33 0.67 -0.31 3.36
N ALA A 34 1.14 -1.02 2.34
CA ALA A 34 0.39 -2.08 1.70
C ALA A 34 1.26 -3.30 1.42
N ILE A 35 0.63 -4.47 1.37
CA ILE A 35 1.29 -5.71 0.98
C ILE A 35 1.69 -5.62 -0.49
N ASP A 36 2.90 -6.07 -0.85
CA ASP A 36 3.31 -6.11 -2.26
C ASP A 36 2.28 -6.82 -3.15
N SER A 37 2.03 -6.20 -4.30
CA SER A 37 1.15 -6.78 -5.31
C SER A 37 1.70 -8.12 -5.82
N LEU A 38 0.80 -9.04 -6.18
CA LEU A 38 1.20 -10.27 -6.85
C LEU A 38 1.90 -9.93 -8.17
N THR A 39 3.01 -10.62 -8.44
CA THR A 39 3.68 -10.59 -9.73
C THR A 39 2.75 -11.17 -10.80
N LYS A 40 3.03 -10.87 -12.08
CA LYS A 40 2.25 -11.40 -13.19
C LYS A 40 2.20 -12.94 -13.17
N PHE A 41 3.33 -13.58 -12.90
CA PHE A 41 3.44 -15.03 -12.81
C PHE A 41 2.55 -15.63 -11.71
N GLU A 42 2.56 -15.02 -10.51
CA GLU A 42 1.71 -15.48 -9.40
C GLU A 42 0.22 -15.29 -9.69
N LYS A 43 -0.16 -14.20 -10.39
CA LYS A 43 -1.54 -14.00 -10.82
C LYS A 43 -2.00 -15.10 -11.78
N GLU A 44 -1.19 -15.41 -12.79
CA GLU A 44 -1.49 -16.45 -13.78
C GLU A 44 -1.57 -17.85 -13.14
N ARG A 45 -0.69 -18.18 -12.20
CA ARG A 45 -0.77 -19.45 -11.44
C ARG A 45 -2.06 -19.55 -10.63
N LYS A 46 -2.43 -18.47 -9.93
CA LYS A 46 -3.68 -18.40 -9.16
C LYS A 46 -4.93 -18.56 -10.05
N GLU A 47 -4.94 -17.95 -11.22
CA GLU A 47 -6.04 -18.11 -12.20
C GLU A 47 -6.17 -19.56 -12.70
N LYS A 48 -5.04 -20.26 -12.85
CA LYS A 48 -5.01 -21.69 -13.21
C LYS A 48 -5.32 -22.64 -12.04
N LYS A 49 -5.60 -22.10 -10.84
CA LYS A 49 -5.75 -22.87 -9.58
C LYS A 49 -4.51 -23.70 -9.22
N ASP A 50 -3.35 -23.24 -9.64
CA ASP A 50 -2.04 -23.75 -9.25
C ASP A 50 -1.51 -22.86 -8.12
N ASP A 51 -2.26 -22.82 -7.03
CA ASP A 51 -2.09 -21.88 -5.91
C ASP A 51 -1.42 -22.52 -4.69
N GLU A 52 -0.49 -23.45 -4.93
CA GLU A 52 0.35 -23.99 -3.86
C GLU A 52 1.12 -22.85 -3.16
N ILE A 53 0.98 -22.78 -1.83
CA ILE A 53 1.70 -21.81 -1.01
C ILE A 53 2.91 -22.53 -0.41
N ILE A 54 4.08 -22.27 -0.97
CA ILE A 54 5.35 -22.71 -0.38
C ILE A 54 5.71 -21.70 0.72
N LEU A 55 5.54 -22.13 1.97
CA LEU A 55 5.98 -21.38 3.15
C LEU A 55 7.48 -21.07 3.03
N ASP A 56 7.88 -19.88 3.49
CA ASP A 56 9.26 -19.34 3.48
C ASP A 56 9.90 -18.99 2.13
N TYR A 57 9.26 -19.26 0.99
CA TYR A 57 9.87 -18.95 -0.32
C TYR A 57 9.39 -17.62 -0.93
N ASN A 58 8.12 -17.27 -0.74
CA ASN A 58 7.47 -16.12 -1.39
C ASN A 58 6.84 -15.14 -0.38
N TYR A 59 7.60 -14.71 0.62
CA TYR A 59 7.11 -13.74 1.59
C TYR A 59 6.78 -12.41 0.91
N LYS A 60 5.54 -11.92 1.09
CA LYS A 60 5.12 -10.61 0.60
C LYS A 60 5.39 -9.58 1.67
N SER A 61 6.28 -8.64 1.34
CA SER A 61 6.60 -7.55 2.26
C SER A 61 5.50 -6.49 2.25
N CYS A 62 5.20 -5.96 3.42
CA CYS A 62 4.48 -4.70 3.57
C CYS A 62 5.45 -3.57 3.21
N ARG A 63 5.10 -2.72 2.25
CA ARG A 63 5.94 -1.62 1.77
C ARG A 63 5.25 -0.28 1.94
N LEU A 64 6.05 0.78 1.99
CA LEU A 64 5.55 2.14 2.15
C LEU A 64 5.35 2.80 0.78
N TYR A 65 4.17 3.37 0.59
CA TYR A 65 3.75 4.08 -0.60
C TYR A 65 3.29 5.49 -0.22
N GLU A 66 3.36 6.40 -1.18
CA GLU A 66 2.77 7.73 -1.14
C GLU A 66 1.70 7.83 -2.23
N ILE A 67 0.59 8.49 -1.95
CA ILE A 67 -0.41 8.89 -2.93
C ILE A 67 -0.72 10.37 -2.82
N ASP A 68 -0.59 11.09 -3.93
CA ASP A 68 -1.07 12.47 -4.03
C ASP A 68 -2.60 12.46 -4.22
N ILE A 69 -3.30 13.30 -3.47
CA ILE A 69 -4.78 13.27 -3.44
C ILE A 69 -5.38 13.86 -4.72
N GLN A 70 -4.70 14.85 -5.33
CA GLN A 70 -5.19 15.52 -6.53
C GLN A 70 -4.92 14.69 -7.77
N SER A 71 -3.68 14.26 -7.97
CA SER A 71 -3.29 13.49 -9.16
C SER A 71 -3.66 12.00 -9.05
N ARG A 72 -3.85 11.49 -7.82
CA ARG A 72 -4.02 10.05 -7.52
C ARG A 72 -2.83 9.20 -7.95
N GLU A 73 -1.68 9.82 -8.16
CA GLU A 73 -0.44 9.10 -8.49
C GLU A 73 0.11 8.40 -7.26
N ILE A 74 0.47 7.13 -7.41
CA ILE A 74 1.05 6.31 -6.36
C ILE A 74 2.54 6.14 -6.62
N LYS A 75 3.34 6.37 -5.59
CA LYS A 75 4.79 6.17 -5.61
C LYS A 75 5.21 5.19 -4.52
N LEU A 76 6.09 4.25 -4.86
CA LEU A 76 6.75 3.37 -3.90
C LEU A 76 7.94 4.10 -3.26
N LEU A 77 8.06 4.06 -1.94
CA LEU A 77 9.11 4.75 -1.20
C LEU A 77 10.20 3.81 -0.66
N THR A 78 9.87 2.54 -0.44
CA THR A 78 10.82 1.54 0.08
C THR A 78 11.45 0.73 -1.05
N GLU A 79 12.73 0.43 -0.90
CA GLU A 79 13.48 -0.46 -1.79
C GLU A 79 13.12 -1.94 -1.59
N ASP A 80 13.58 -2.81 -2.48
CA ASP A 80 13.22 -4.23 -2.48
C ASP A 80 13.59 -4.93 -1.15
N LYS A 81 12.64 -5.73 -0.66
CA LYS A 81 12.72 -6.56 0.57
C LYS A 81 12.62 -5.84 1.91
N GLN A 82 12.37 -4.53 1.94
CA GLN A 82 12.05 -3.87 3.20
C GLN A 82 10.61 -4.19 3.62
N ASN A 83 10.44 -4.66 4.87
CA ASN A 83 9.12 -4.82 5.47
C ASN A 83 8.87 -3.66 6.44
N VAL A 84 7.77 -2.95 6.24
CA VAL A 84 7.33 -1.81 7.05
C VAL A 84 6.09 -2.23 7.83
N ASN A 85 6.17 -2.15 9.16
CA ASN A 85 5.04 -2.39 10.05
C ASN A 85 4.36 -1.09 10.49
N ASP A 86 5.16 -0.06 10.80
CA ASP A 86 4.68 1.28 11.13
C ASP A 86 5.66 2.32 10.62
N PHE A 87 5.20 3.56 10.50
CA PHE A 87 5.99 4.70 10.09
C PHE A 87 5.48 5.97 10.78
N GLY A 88 6.31 6.99 10.90
CA GLY A 88 5.94 8.21 11.59
C GLY A 88 6.69 9.41 11.06
N TRP A 89 6.30 10.58 11.56
CA TRP A 89 6.99 11.82 11.28
C TRP A 89 7.95 12.12 12.41
N GLU A 90 9.16 12.52 12.07
CA GLU A 90 10.05 13.12 13.05
C GLU A 90 9.43 14.43 13.57
N ALA A 91 9.42 14.54 14.90
CA ALA A 91 9.14 15.78 15.61
C ALA A 91 10.32 16.74 15.35
N GLN A 92 10.00 17.99 15.05
CA GLN A 92 11.00 19.07 15.00
C GLN A 92 11.34 19.58 16.39
#